data_AF-A0A962X9D4-F1
#
_entry.id   AF-A0A962X9D4-F1
#
_cell.length_a   1.000
_cell.length_b   1.000
_cell.length_c   1.000
_cell.angle_alpha   90.00
_cell.angle_beta   90.00
_cell.angle_gamma   90.00
#
_symmetry.space_group_name_H-M   'P 1'
#
loop_
_entity.id
_entity.type
_entity.pdbx_description
1 polymer ?
#
loop_
_entity_poly.entity_id
_entity_poly.type
_entity_poly.pdbx_seq_one_letter_code
_entity_poly.pdbx_strand_id
1 'polypeptide(L)'
;MSQTRRVGRISKPDQRSASGKDSPARPTLGFGVPATSDPHHFKVIIPYSNNGRVQISEYLGLQATSSEQAVIDRVLLNRAGWTAIRSEVQRAFNARLVAHGLRPSAWKVGDNPVDRLLGKELCVLAWAVEYMELEKIPVAVRNWLALRPEERWWLFGM
;
A
#
# COMPACT_ATOMS: atom_id res chain seq x y z
N MET A 1 34.98 -19.65 -68.72
CA MET A 1 33.82 -20.17 -67.97
C MET A 1 33.93 -19.65 -66.55
N SER A 2 33.13 -18.62 -66.23
CA SER A 2 33.16 -17.88 -64.97
C SER A 2 32.45 -18.63 -63.84
N GLN A 3 33.04 -18.67 -62.65
CA GLN A 3 32.30 -18.88 -61.40
C GLN A 3 32.81 -17.95 -60.30
N THR A 4 32.04 -16.90 -60.07
CA THR A 4 32.13 -15.97 -58.94
C THR A 4 31.46 -16.61 -57.73
N ARG A 5 32.21 -16.97 -56.68
CA ARG A 5 31.65 -17.38 -55.38
C ARG A 5 31.42 -16.15 -54.49
N ARG A 6 30.15 -15.77 -54.30
CA ARG A 6 29.70 -14.82 -53.26
C ARG A 6 29.89 -15.45 -51.87
N VAL A 7 30.64 -14.78 -51.01
CA VAL A 7 30.72 -15.11 -49.57
C VAL A 7 29.44 -14.62 -48.90
N GLY A 8 28.69 -15.54 -48.29
CA GLY A 8 27.43 -15.27 -47.61
C GLY A 8 27.63 -14.45 -46.32
N ARG A 9 26.80 -13.43 -46.14
CA ARG A 9 26.73 -12.59 -44.93
C ARG A 9 26.02 -13.39 -43.84
N ILE A 10 26.72 -13.68 -42.73
CA ILE A 10 26.13 -14.31 -41.55
C ILE A 10 25.34 -13.26 -40.78
N SER A 11 24.01 -13.39 -40.77
CA SER A 11 23.11 -12.57 -39.96
C SER A 11 23.17 -13.04 -38.50
N LYS A 12 23.49 -12.15 -37.56
CA LYS A 12 23.39 -12.42 -36.11
C LYS A 12 21.91 -12.50 -35.70
N PRO A 13 21.51 -13.43 -34.83
CA PRO A 13 20.13 -13.50 -34.34
C PRO A 13 19.84 -12.36 -33.36
N ASP A 14 18.69 -11.72 -33.58
CA ASP A 14 18.09 -10.66 -32.77
C ASP A 14 17.68 -11.24 -31.40
N GLN A 15 18.44 -10.95 -30.33
CA GLN A 15 18.06 -11.32 -28.97
C GLN A 15 16.96 -10.38 -28.46
N ARG A 16 15.72 -10.62 -28.91
CA ARG A 16 14.55 -10.12 -28.19
C ARG A 16 14.33 -11.01 -26.98
N SER A 17 14.79 -10.56 -25.82
CA SER A 17 14.44 -11.14 -24.52
C SER A 17 12.92 -11.20 -24.39
N ALA A 18 12.38 -12.42 -24.33
CA ALA A 18 10.97 -12.67 -24.10
C ALA A 18 10.57 -12.09 -22.73
N SER A 19 9.67 -11.11 -22.76
CA SER A 19 9.00 -10.58 -21.58
C SER A 19 8.31 -11.72 -20.84
N GLY A 20 8.55 -11.81 -19.53
CA GLY A 20 7.85 -12.74 -18.65
C GLY A 20 6.34 -12.59 -18.82
N LYS A 21 5.65 -13.72 -18.89
CA LYS A 21 4.19 -13.79 -18.99
C LYS A 21 3.54 -13.02 -17.83
N ASP A 22 2.90 -11.91 -18.13
CA ASP A 22 1.97 -11.23 -17.22
C ASP A 22 0.84 -12.20 -16.86
N SER A 23 0.94 -12.83 -15.68
CA SER A 23 -0.24 -13.42 -15.05
C SER A 23 -1.18 -12.25 -14.74
N PRO A 24 -2.48 -12.33 -15.07
CA PRO A 24 -3.38 -11.22 -14.83
C PRO A 24 -3.32 -10.83 -13.35
N ALA A 25 -2.99 -9.56 -13.08
CA ALA A 25 -2.92 -9.04 -11.72
C ALA A 25 -4.22 -9.36 -11.00
N ARG A 26 -4.12 -10.03 -9.85
CA ARG A 26 -5.30 -10.42 -9.05
C ARG A 26 -6.13 -9.16 -8.78
N PRO A 27 -7.47 -9.19 -8.95
CA PRO A 27 -8.29 -8.03 -8.66
C PRO A 27 -8.12 -7.59 -7.20
N THR A 28 -7.84 -6.31 -7.00
CA THR A 28 -7.71 -5.69 -5.67
C THR A 28 -8.66 -4.51 -5.49
N LEU A 29 -8.99 -4.24 -4.24
CA LEU A 29 -9.76 -3.08 -3.79
C LEU A 29 -8.82 -2.11 -3.06
N GLY A 30 -9.04 -0.80 -3.26
CA GLY A 30 -8.27 0.25 -2.59
C GLY A 30 -6.77 0.06 -2.68
N PHE A 31 -6.09 0.10 -1.54
CA PHE A 31 -4.64 -0.11 -1.43
C PHE A 31 -4.32 -1.60 -1.29
N GLY A 32 -4.53 -2.37 -2.35
CA GLY A 32 -4.01 -3.73 -2.48
C GLY A 32 -4.79 -4.83 -1.75
N VAL A 33 -5.97 -4.57 -1.19
CA VAL A 33 -6.79 -5.61 -0.55
C VAL A 33 -7.28 -6.61 -1.60
N PRO A 34 -7.07 -7.93 -1.42
CA PRO A 34 -7.58 -8.93 -2.35
C PRO A 34 -9.11 -8.86 -2.47
N ALA A 35 -9.65 -8.88 -3.70
CA ALA A 35 -11.11 -8.90 -3.91
C ALA A 35 -11.71 -10.31 -3.69
N THR A 36 -11.51 -10.85 -2.48
CA THR A 36 -12.03 -12.13 -2.01
C THR A 36 -13.14 -11.91 -0.99
N SER A 37 -13.86 -12.97 -0.60
CA SER A 37 -15.11 -12.85 0.16
C SER A 37 -14.98 -12.19 1.54
N ASP A 38 -13.85 -12.33 2.24
CA ASP A 38 -13.60 -11.66 3.53
C ASP A 38 -12.10 -11.66 3.94
N PRO A 39 -11.25 -10.87 3.27
CA PRO A 39 -9.82 -10.83 3.58
C PRO A 39 -9.56 -10.07 4.89
N HIS A 40 -8.52 -10.46 5.63
CA HIS A 40 -7.97 -9.60 6.67
C HIS A 40 -7.41 -8.32 6.04
N HIS A 41 -7.95 -7.17 6.41
CA HIS A 41 -7.56 -5.87 5.89
C HIS A 41 -7.72 -4.77 6.93
N PHE A 42 -7.27 -3.57 6.58
CA PHE A 42 -7.59 -2.35 7.32
C PHE A 42 -8.54 -1.49 6.50
N LYS A 43 -9.30 -0.65 7.20
CA LYS A 43 -10.17 0.35 6.58
C LYS A 43 -9.86 1.71 7.17
N VAL A 44 -9.58 2.67 6.30
CA VAL A 44 -9.47 4.09 6.66
C VAL A 44 -10.78 4.78 6.28
N ILE A 45 -11.50 5.25 7.29
CA ILE A 45 -12.80 5.90 7.18
C ILE A 45 -12.58 7.41 7.27
N ILE A 46 -12.70 8.09 6.13
CA ILE A 46 -12.51 9.54 6.04
C ILE A 46 -13.89 10.21 6.03
N PRO A 47 -14.30 10.91 7.10
CA PRO A 47 -15.61 11.53 7.14
C PRO A 47 -15.72 12.68 6.13
N TYR A 48 -16.95 12.96 5.71
CA TYR A 48 -17.26 14.10 4.83
C TYR A 48 -16.98 15.45 5.51
N SER A 49 -17.22 15.53 6.83
CA SER A 49 -16.97 16.75 7.60
C SER A 49 -15.50 17.17 7.56
N ASN A 50 -15.26 18.46 7.32
CA ASN A 50 -13.92 19.05 7.32
C ASN A 50 -13.23 19.00 8.68
N ASN A 51 -13.97 18.79 9.78
CA ASN A 51 -13.39 18.64 11.12
C ASN A 51 -13.54 17.20 11.66
N GLY A 52 -14.11 16.29 10.86
CA GLY A 52 -14.31 14.91 11.28
C GLY A 52 -12.97 14.20 11.47
N ARG A 53 -12.90 13.39 12.52
CA ARG A 53 -11.74 12.54 12.80
C ARG A 53 -11.71 11.35 11.84
N VAL A 54 -10.51 10.98 11.40
CA VAL A 54 -10.30 9.83 10.51
C VAL A 54 -10.10 8.59 11.37
N GLN A 55 -10.95 7.60 11.17
CA GLN A 55 -10.90 6.32 11.88
C GLN A 55 -10.13 5.30 11.06
N ILE A 56 -9.24 4.57 11.72
CA ILE A 56 -8.50 3.45 11.14
C ILE A 56 -8.90 2.21 11.94
N SER A 57 -9.54 1.25 11.27
CA SER A 57 -10.01 0.02 11.88
C SER A 57 -9.40 -1.19 11.17
N GLU A 58 -9.11 -2.23 11.93
CA GLU A 58 -8.62 -3.52 11.44
C GLU A 58 -9.77 -4.52 11.38
N TYR A 59 -9.97 -5.12 10.22
CA TYR A 59 -10.97 -6.15 9.97
C TYR A 59 -10.24 -7.49 9.88
N LEU A 60 -10.41 -8.35 10.88
CA LEU A 60 -9.70 -9.63 10.97
C LEU A 60 -10.17 -10.65 9.91
N GLY A 61 -11.34 -10.41 9.31
CA GLY A 61 -11.96 -11.26 8.31
C GLY A 61 -12.19 -12.68 8.83
N LEU A 62 -11.95 -13.69 7.98
CA LEU A 62 -12.10 -15.12 8.33
C LEU A 62 -11.22 -15.59 9.50
N GLN A 63 -10.28 -14.78 9.99
CA GLN A 63 -9.47 -15.09 11.17
C GLN A 63 -10.14 -14.71 12.50
N ALA A 64 -11.29 -14.05 12.46
CA ALA A 64 -12.02 -13.68 13.67
C ALA A 64 -12.54 -14.93 14.40
N THR A 65 -12.24 -15.03 15.70
CA THR A 65 -12.72 -16.12 16.56
C THR A 65 -14.20 -16.01 16.92
N SER A 66 -14.79 -14.82 16.76
CA SER A 66 -16.22 -14.55 16.88
C SER A 66 -16.61 -13.31 16.04
N SER A 67 -17.87 -13.21 15.63
CA SER A 67 -18.37 -12.07 14.86
C SER A 67 -18.31 -10.75 15.63
N GLU A 68 -18.34 -10.80 16.96
CA GLU A 68 -18.30 -9.63 17.85
C GLU A 68 -16.89 -9.02 17.95
N GLN A 69 -15.83 -9.76 17.60
CA GLN A 69 -14.43 -9.30 17.62
C GLN A 69 -13.82 -9.18 16.23
N ALA A 70 -14.64 -9.18 15.18
CA ALA A 70 -14.15 -9.14 13.80
C ALA A 70 -13.52 -7.80 13.40
N VAL A 71 -13.79 -6.73 14.15
CA VAL A 71 -13.30 -5.38 13.88
C VAL A 71 -12.66 -4.78 15.13
N ILE A 72 -11.46 -4.22 14.98
CA ILE A 72 -10.72 -3.54 16.04
C ILE A 72 -10.50 -2.09 15.60
N ASP A 73 -10.97 -1.13 16.40
CA ASP A 73 -10.63 0.28 16.19
C ASP A 73 -9.21 0.54 16.66
N ARG A 74 -8.33 0.92 15.72
CA ARG A 74 -6.89 1.06 15.98
C ARG A 74 -6.49 2.50 16.24
N VAL A 75 -7.07 3.46 15.52
CA VAL A 75 -6.70 4.87 15.60
C VAL A 75 -7.90 5.76 15.33
N LEU A 76 -8.01 6.88 16.06
CA LEU A 76 -8.94 7.96 15.77
C LEU A 76 -8.19 9.29 15.62
N LEU A 77 -7.64 9.51 14.43
CA LEU A 77 -6.74 10.63 14.16
C LEU A 77 -7.52 11.91 13.86
N ASN A 78 -7.07 13.04 14.42
CA ASN A 78 -7.64 14.34 14.08
C ASN A 78 -7.39 14.70 12.59
N ARG A 79 -8.22 15.58 12.03
CA ARG A 79 -8.15 15.92 10.59
C ARG A 79 -6.80 16.50 10.19
N ALA A 80 -6.20 17.34 11.03
CA ALA A 80 -4.95 18.01 10.72
C ALA A 80 -3.79 17.01 10.63
N GLY A 81 -3.68 16.10 11.60
CA GLY A 81 -2.71 15.01 11.60
C GLY A 81 -2.88 14.09 10.40
N TRP A 82 -4.10 13.70 10.06
CA TRP A 82 -4.37 12.93 8.84
C TRP A 82 -3.91 13.67 7.58
N THR A 83 -4.25 14.95 7.47
CA THR A 83 -3.91 15.78 6.32
C THR A 83 -2.40 15.89 6.15
N ALA A 84 -1.65 15.96 7.25
CA ALA A 84 -0.19 16.05 7.26
C ALA A 84 0.49 14.76 6.78
N ILE A 85 -0.10 13.58 6.99
CA ILE A 85 0.53 12.29 6.63
C ILE A 85 0.00 11.68 5.31
N ARG A 86 -1.23 11.99 4.90
CA ARG A 86 -1.95 11.22 3.86
C ARG A 86 -1.24 11.15 2.51
N SER A 87 -0.59 12.23 2.06
CA SER A 87 0.09 12.29 0.76
C SER A 87 1.33 11.42 0.74
N GLU A 88 2.10 11.47 1.82
CA GLU A 88 3.34 10.71 2.00
C GLU A 88 3.05 9.22 2.09
N VAL A 89 2.04 8.85 2.88
CA VAL A 89 1.54 7.46 2.97
C VAL A 89 1.04 6.97 1.61
N GLN A 90 0.20 7.75 0.91
CA GLN A 90 -0.31 7.36 -0.41
C GLN A 90 0.83 7.08 -1.38
N ARG A 91 1.84 7.96 -1.42
CA ARG A 91 3.00 7.79 -2.29
C ARG A 91 3.78 6.52 -1.95
N ALA A 92 4.07 6.30 -0.67
CA ALA A 92 4.80 5.12 -0.20
C ALA A 92 4.05 3.80 -0.46
N PHE A 93 2.72 3.81 -0.35
CA PHE A 93 1.89 2.63 -0.64
C PHE A 93 1.80 2.38 -2.13
N ASN A 94 1.53 3.42 -2.94
CA ASN A 94 1.44 3.28 -4.39
C ASN A 94 2.75 2.83 -5.03
N ALA A 95 3.90 3.29 -4.52
CA ALA A 95 5.20 2.80 -4.99
C ALA A 95 5.32 1.27 -4.82
N ARG A 96 4.81 0.71 -3.72
CA ARG A 96 4.80 -0.73 -3.47
C ARG A 96 3.75 -1.48 -4.28
N LEU A 97 2.55 -0.92 -4.44
CA LEU A 97 1.53 -1.50 -5.32
C LEU A 97 2.08 -1.65 -6.75
N VAL A 98 2.70 -0.60 -7.29
CA VAL A 98 3.31 -0.63 -8.64
C VAL A 98 4.44 -1.65 -8.72
N ALA A 99 5.32 -1.71 -7.71
CA ALA A 99 6.40 -2.69 -7.66
C ALA A 99 5.88 -4.16 -7.67
N HIS A 100 4.64 -4.39 -7.21
CA HIS A 100 3.98 -5.69 -7.24
C HIS A 100 3.01 -5.87 -8.43
N GLY A 101 3.02 -4.97 -9.42
CA GLY A 101 2.13 -5.05 -10.59
C GLY A 101 0.67 -4.76 -10.28
N LEU A 102 0.38 -4.11 -9.15
CA LEU A 102 -0.96 -3.72 -8.73
C LEU A 102 -1.26 -2.27 -9.12
N ARG A 103 -2.55 -1.96 -9.27
CA ARG A 103 -3.00 -0.59 -9.60
C ARG A 103 -2.79 0.35 -8.40
N PRO A 104 -2.24 1.56 -8.62
CA PRO A 104 -2.22 2.61 -7.59
C PRO A 104 -3.62 2.97 -7.09
N SER A 105 -3.70 3.49 -5.87
CA SER A 105 -4.94 3.95 -5.26
C SER A 105 -4.85 5.40 -4.77
N ALA A 106 -5.99 5.98 -4.42
CA ALA A 106 -6.08 7.32 -3.87
C ALA A 106 -7.07 7.38 -2.71
N TRP A 107 -6.77 8.23 -1.73
CA TRP A 107 -7.69 8.48 -0.62
C TRP A 107 -8.96 9.18 -1.10
N LYS A 108 -10.12 8.67 -0.71
CA LYS A 108 -11.44 9.27 -0.96
C LYS A 108 -12.22 9.42 0.35
N VAL A 109 -13.22 10.29 0.35
CA VAL A 109 -14.19 10.35 1.45
C VAL A 109 -14.94 9.01 1.54
N GLY A 110 -15.25 8.60 2.76
CA GLY A 110 -15.82 7.29 3.07
C GLY A 110 -14.74 6.22 3.28
N ASP A 111 -15.06 5.01 2.82
CA ASP A 111 -14.27 3.81 3.10
C ASP A 111 -13.11 3.65 2.12
N ASN A 112 -11.91 3.45 2.67
CA ASN A 112 -10.69 3.17 1.93
C ASN A 112 -10.08 1.85 2.44
N PRO A 113 -10.25 0.73 1.73
CA PRO A 113 -9.64 -0.53 2.12
C PRO A 113 -8.13 -0.50 1.87
N VAL A 114 -7.35 -1.05 2.81
CA VAL A 114 -5.89 -1.10 2.80
C VAL A 114 -5.42 -2.51 3.15
N ASP A 115 -4.49 -3.06 2.37
CA ASP A 115 -3.90 -4.37 2.62
C ASP A 115 -3.38 -4.47 4.06
N ARG A 116 -3.45 -5.68 4.62
CA ARG A 116 -3.09 -5.98 6.00
C ARG A 116 -1.71 -5.43 6.40
N LEU A 117 -0.68 -5.59 5.57
CA LEU A 117 0.67 -5.15 5.93
C LEU A 117 0.80 -3.63 5.83
N LEU A 118 0.23 -3.04 4.79
CA LEU A 118 0.19 -1.59 4.63
C LEU A 118 -0.60 -0.91 5.77
N GLY A 119 -1.71 -1.50 6.18
CA GLY A 119 -2.53 -1.00 7.28
C GLY A 119 -1.79 -1.01 8.62
N LYS A 120 -1.02 -2.06 8.91
CA LYS A 120 -0.13 -2.10 10.09
C LYS A 120 0.88 -0.95 10.07
N GLU A 121 1.53 -0.72 8.94
CA GLU A 121 2.49 0.38 8.81
C GLU A 121 1.84 1.75 8.96
N LEU A 122 0.62 1.92 8.46
CA LEU A 122 -0.16 3.13 8.65
C LEU A 122 -0.46 3.37 10.14
N CYS A 123 -0.89 2.34 10.87
CA CYS A 123 -1.17 2.47 12.31
C CYS A 123 0.06 2.95 13.09
N VAL A 124 1.25 2.40 12.81
CA VAL A 124 2.48 2.83 13.48
C VAL A 124 2.76 4.32 13.27
N LEU A 125 2.61 4.83 12.05
CA LEU A 125 2.76 6.27 11.80
C LEU A 125 1.65 7.07 12.48
N ALA A 126 0.40 6.60 12.39
CA ALA A 126 -0.75 7.30 12.92
C ALA A 126 -0.70 7.43 14.44
N TRP A 127 -0.31 6.37 15.18
CA TRP A 127 -0.05 6.42 16.62
C TRP A 127 1.07 7.41 16.96
N ALA A 128 2.15 7.42 16.19
CA ALA A 128 3.27 8.34 16.43
C ALA A 128 2.87 9.81 16.29
N VAL A 129 1.89 10.13 15.44
CA VAL A 129 1.46 11.52 15.18
C VAL A 129 0.18 11.93 15.92
N GLU A 130 -0.52 11.00 16.57
CA GLU A 130 -1.85 11.23 17.16
C GLU A 130 -1.88 12.39 18.15
N TYR A 131 -0.85 12.49 18.98
CA TYR A 131 -0.67 13.53 20.00
C TYR A 131 0.53 14.43 19.72
N MET A 132 1.04 14.43 18.49
CA MET A 132 2.21 15.21 18.10
C MET A 132 1.80 16.60 17.59
N GLU A 133 2.58 17.61 17.95
CA GLU A 133 2.47 18.96 17.36
C GLU A 133 2.67 18.87 15.84
N LEU A 134 1.84 19.58 15.05
CA LEU A 134 1.85 19.50 13.59
C LEU A 134 3.23 19.77 12.97
N GLU A 135 4.01 20.66 13.58
CA GLU A 135 5.36 21.04 13.14
C GLU A 135 6.37 19.89 13.24
N LYS A 136 6.12 18.91 14.12
CA LYS A 136 6.98 17.74 14.33
C LYS A 136 6.58 16.56 13.46
N ILE A 137 5.37 16.54 12.89
CA ILE A 137 4.88 15.45 12.03
C ILE A 137 5.81 15.17 10.84
N PRO A 138 6.38 16.16 10.12
CA PRO A 138 7.31 15.89 9.03
C PRO A 138 8.53 15.06 9.45
N VAL A 139 9.02 15.24 10.68
CA VAL A 139 10.12 14.44 11.23
C VAL A 139 9.67 13.00 11.47
N ALA A 140 8.47 12.80 12.05
CA ALA A 140 7.89 11.48 12.23
C ALA A 140 7.71 10.74 10.90
N VAL A 141 7.20 11.42 9.87
CA VAL A 141 7.04 10.85 8.52
C VAL A 141 8.39 10.46 7.92
N ARG A 142 9.40 11.33 8.01
CA ARG A 142 10.75 11.04 7.50
C ARG A 142 11.35 9.81 8.19
N ASN A 143 11.25 9.74 9.52
CA ASN A 143 11.74 8.61 10.29
C ASN A 143 10.99 7.33 9.93
N TRP A 144 9.67 7.40 9.80
CA TRP A 144 8.85 6.27 9.37
C TRP A 144 9.23 5.79 7.97
N LEU A 145 9.48 6.68 7.01
CA LEU A 145 9.94 6.33 5.66
C LEU A 145 11.33 5.66 5.65
N ALA A 146 12.21 6.03 6.59
CA ALA A 146 13.54 5.47 6.72
C ALA A 146 13.56 4.05 7.32
N LEU A 147 12.52 3.65 8.05
CA LEU A 147 12.39 2.28 8.54
C LEU A 147 12.17 1.29 7.39
N ARG A 148 12.71 0.08 7.54
CA ARG A 148 12.36 -1.05 6.70
C ARG A 148 10.92 -1.51 7.02
N PRO A 149 10.19 -2.11 6.05
CA PRO A 149 8.85 -2.62 6.31
C PRO A 149 8.78 -3.57 7.52
N GLU A 150 9.78 -4.43 7.70
CA GLU A 150 9.84 -5.40 8.80
C GLU A 150 9.93 -4.72 10.17
N GLU A 151 10.70 -3.63 10.27
CA GLU A 151 10.83 -2.83 11.49
C GLU A 151 9.49 -2.20 11.86
N ARG A 152 8.75 -1.71 10.87
CA ARG A 152 7.40 -1.18 11.09
C ARG A 152 6.41 -2.26 11.53
N TRP A 153 6.50 -3.47 10.97
CA TRP A 153 5.61 -4.56 11.38
C TRP A 153 5.92 -5.06 12.79
N TRP A 154 7.19 -5.02 13.19
CA TRP A 154 7.58 -5.32 14.55
C TRP A 154 7.03 -4.27 15.54
N LEU A 155 7.13 -2.98 15.21
CA LEU A 155 6.55 -1.88 16.01
C LEU A 155 5.03 -1.98 16.16
N PHE A 156 4.32 -2.62 15.21
CA PHE A 156 2.87 -2.81 15.31
C PHE A 156 2.48 -3.84 16.39
N GLY A 157 3.33 -4.84 16.64
CA GLY A 157 3.03 -5.97 17.52
C GLY A 157 3.58 -5.85 18.94
N MET A 158 4.37 -4.81 19.24
CA MET A 158 4.79 -4.47 20.59
C MET A 158 3.65 -3.84 21.38
#